data_AF-A0A1F3STW5-F1
#
_entry.id   AF-A0A1F3STW5-F1
#
_cell.length_a   1.000
_cell.length_b   1.000
_cell.length_c   1.000
_cell.angle_alpha   90.00
_cell.angle_beta   90.00
_cell.angle_gamma   90.00
#
_symmetry.space_group_name_H-M   'P 1'
#
loop_
_entity.id
_entity.type
_entity.pdbx_description
1 polymer ?
#
loop_
_entity_poly.entity_id
_entity_poly.type
_entity_poly.pdbx_seq_one_letter_code
_entity_poly.pdbx_strand_id
1 'polypeptide(L)'
;MTGDKKSKVLVVGGAGYVGSATCAWLLDQGHEVWVLDDLSTGFRDLVLPSHPIQARFVRARAGDRKIVSRLLKQEQFDCVMHFAARSLVGESVQKPKEYWENNVEQTRALLELMITADIRNFIFSSTCAVFGDPGTDRLHETLPKKPLNPYGETKLEVERILERLANSHGLNSIALRYFNAAGAESELRAGEKHDPETHLIPRILEAAANGTPVEIYGTDYPTPDGTCIRDYIHVTDLARAHETAMLRLLERKARMTKQTPQGVFETFNLGSENGYSVREVIRACEKSLGRAISTIERPRRPGDPPKLVADSSLAHGSLSFRAEKGLEQIVDSAWSWYRKWKLIPPQKAVFLDRDGTLNEDPGYLGDAGQLKLFPTTGSALQRLQEKGYLLIVVSNQSGIGRGLFTRDALSEVHHRLDELLTPHKVSLDHYALCFHHPDENCECRKPKPLMLVDAARRLGIDLSQSYMVGDKGSDLAAGRAAGCGAVALVRTGAGRETEAKISFGEADFVGDSLAEVTDWILSRENAKP
;
A
#
# COMPACT_ATOMS: atom_id res chain seq x y z
N MET A 1 -32.94 8.63 11.42
CA MET A 1 -32.12 9.52 12.26
C MET A 1 -31.95 8.91 13.64
N THR A 2 -31.09 7.89 13.75
CA THR A 2 -30.54 7.38 15.00
C THR A 2 -29.26 8.17 15.26
N GLY A 3 -29.13 8.83 16.41
CA GLY A 3 -27.99 9.72 16.69
C GLY A 3 -26.64 9.04 16.44
N ASP A 4 -25.80 9.66 15.60
CA ASP A 4 -24.52 9.11 15.14
C ASP A 4 -23.58 8.86 16.30
N LYS A 5 -23.53 7.59 16.74
CA LYS A 5 -22.54 7.15 17.71
C LYS A 5 -21.21 6.97 16.97
N LYS A 6 -20.36 7.98 17.07
CA LYS A 6 -18.96 7.95 16.62
C LYS A 6 -18.28 6.71 17.19
N SER A 7 -17.79 5.86 16.29
CA SER A 7 -17.09 4.61 16.61
C SER A 7 -15.58 4.76 16.38
N LYS A 8 -14.77 4.09 17.19
CA LYS A 8 -13.32 3.97 17.02
C LYS A 8 -13.01 2.73 16.19
N VAL A 9 -12.40 2.92 15.02
CA VAL A 9 -12.20 1.88 14.01
C VAL A 9 -10.72 1.67 13.74
N LEU A 10 -10.27 0.41 13.79
CA LEU A 10 -8.95 0.02 13.30
C LEU A 10 -9.06 -0.46 11.85
N VAL A 11 -8.41 0.24 10.93
CA VAL A 11 -8.34 -0.10 9.51
C VAL A 11 -6.99 -0.74 9.21
N VAL A 12 -6.97 -2.05 9.12
CA VAL A 12 -5.78 -2.85 8.80
C VAL A 12 -5.59 -2.86 7.29
N GLY A 13 -4.41 -2.48 6.78
CA GLY A 13 -4.20 -2.24 5.35
C GLY A 13 -4.73 -0.86 4.90
N GLY A 14 -4.91 0.07 5.84
CA GLY A 14 -5.49 1.39 5.59
C GLY A 14 -4.62 2.33 4.76
N ALA A 15 -3.34 2.02 4.54
CA ALA A 15 -2.47 2.79 3.65
C ALA A 15 -2.51 2.28 2.19
N GLY A 16 -3.30 1.24 1.90
CA GLY A 16 -3.57 0.75 0.55
C GLY A 16 -4.73 1.48 -0.14
N TYR A 17 -5.08 1.06 -1.35
CA TYR A 17 -6.10 1.72 -2.19
C TYR A 17 -7.50 1.78 -1.52
N VAL A 18 -8.17 0.62 -1.36
CA VAL A 18 -9.53 0.58 -0.78
C VAL A 18 -9.53 1.01 0.69
N GLY A 19 -8.46 0.64 1.42
CA GLY A 19 -8.29 0.97 2.83
C GLY A 19 -8.23 2.49 3.08
N SER A 20 -7.44 3.23 2.29
CA SER A 20 -7.30 4.69 2.46
C SER A 20 -8.58 5.43 2.07
N ALA A 21 -9.27 4.99 1.02
CA ALA A 21 -10.59 5.53 0.66
C ALA A 21 -11.63 5.26 1.76
N THR A 22 -11.56 4.10 2.42
CA THR A 22 -12.42 3.79 3.58
C THR A 22 -12.06 4.65 4.78
N CYS A 23 -10.77 4.92 5.03
CA CYS A 23 -10.34 5.85 6.07
C CYS A 23 -10.89 7.26 5.84
N ALA A 24 -10.77 7.78 4.61
CA ALA A 24 -11.31 9.09 4.25
C ALA A 24 -12.82 9.17 4.49
N TRP A 25 -13.56 8.16 4.02
CA TRP A 25 -15.01 8.07 4.24
C TRP A 25 -15.37 8.07 5.73
N LEU A 26 -14.76 7.18 6.52
CA LEU A 26 -15.06 7.06 7.95
C LEU A 26 -14.78 8.36 8.72
N LEU A 27 -13.70 9.07 8.37
CA LEU A 27 -13.38 10.37 8.96
C LEU A 27 -14.45 11.42 8.62
N ASP A 28 -14.97 11.44 7.39
CA ASP A 28 -16.04 12.36 6.99
C ASP A 28 -17.35 12.07 7.75
N GLN A 29 -17.62 10.80 8.05
CA GLN A 29 -18.75 10.38 8.89
C GLN A 29 -18.48 10.60 10.40
N GLY A 30 -17.32 11.17 10.76
CA GLY A 30 -16.97 11.55 12.12
C GLY A 30 -16.48 10.41 13.01
N HIS A 31 -16.14 9.25 12.44
CA HIS A 31 -15.49 8.15 13.16
C HIS A 31 -14.04 8.48 13.52
N GLU A 32 -13.54 7.84 14.57
CA GLU A 32 -12.12 7.89 14.91
C GLU A 32 -11.39 6.74 14.21
N VAL A 33 -10.39 7.05 13.38
CA VAL A 33 -9.71 6.06 12.55
C VAL A 33 -8.25 5.87 12.99
N TRP A 34 -7.89 4.61 13.21
CA TRP A 34 -6.50 4.15 13.32
C TRP A 34 -6.16 3.28 12.12
N VAL A 35 -4.95 3.41 11.61
CA VAL A 35 -4.41 2.62 10.50
C VAL A 35 -3.29 1.73 11.01
N LEU A 36 -3.37 0.44 10.69
CA LEU A 36 -2.30 -0.53 10.89
C LEU A 36 -1.84 -1.02 9.52
N ASP A 37 -0.61 -0.72 9.13
CA ASP A 37 -0.07 -1.08 7.81
C ASP A 37 1.45 -1.29 7.86
N ASP A 38 1.96 -2.29 7.14
CA ASP A 38 3.41 -2.54 7.05
C ASP A 38 4.09 -1.78 5.91
N LEU A 39 3.29 -1.10 5.07
CA LEU A 39 3.69 -0.33 3.88
C LEU A 39 4.33 -1.19 2.78
N SER A 40 4.09 -2.50 2.81
CA SER A 40 4.57 -3.44 1.79
C SER A 40 4.11 -3.03 0.39
N THR A 41 2.83 -2.69 0.26
CA THR A 41 2.20 -2.15 -0.97
C THR A 41 1.48 -0.83 -0.73
N GLY A 42 1.15 -0.50 0.52
CA GLY A 42 0.57 0.79 0.89
C GLY A 42 1.56 1.95 0.88
N PHE A 43 1.04 3.16 1.04
CA PHE A 43 1.84 4.39 1.06
C PHE A 43 1.51 5.25 2.27
N ARG A 44 2.55 5.57 3.04
CA ARG A 44 2.43 6.32 4.30
C ARG A 44 1.76 7.67 4.08
N ASP A 45 2.09 8.36 2.99
CA ASP A 45 1.57 9.67 2.63
C ASP A 45 0.04 9.73 2.56
N LEU A 46 -0.64 8.64 2.20
CA LEU A 46 -2.10 8.58 2.16
C LEU A 46 -2.76 8.71 3.54
N VAL A 47 -2.05 8.48 4.64
CA VAL A 47 -2.62 8.37 6.00
C VAL A 47 -1.86 9.17 7.06
N LEU A 48 -0.97 10.08 6.66
CA LEU A 48 -0.19 10.93 7.59
C LEU A 48 -1.03 12.09 8.17
N PRO A 49 -0.69 12.62 9.36
CA PRO A 49 -1.37 13.78 9.94
C PRO A 49 -1.30 15.07 9.10
N SER A 50 -0.28 15.22 8.26
CA SER A 50 -0.15 16.33 7.30
C SER A 50 -0.98 16.13 6.03
N HIS A 51 -1.46 14.91 5.81
CA HIS A 51 -2.37 14.57 4.73
C HIS A 51 -3.82 14.84 5.17
N PRO A 52 -4.76 15.14 4.25
CA PRO A 52 -6.15 15.40 4.62
C PRO A 52 -6.83 14.24 5.37
N ILE A 53 -6.30 13.02 5.26
CA ILE A 53 -6.73 11.84 6.01
C ILE A 53 -5.98 11.83 7.35
N GLN A 54 -6.54 12.49 8.37
CA GLN A 54 -5.95 12.61 9.71
C GLN A 54 -6.18 11.35 10.57
N ALA A 55 -5.76 10.18 10.09
CA ALA A 55 -5.80 8.95 10.86
C ALA A 55 -4.56 8.82 11.77
N ARG A 56 -4.68 8.10 12.89
CA ARG A 56 -3.51 7.67 13.66
C ARG A 56 -2.87 6.48 12.99
N PHE A 57 -1.54 6.45 12.89
CA PHE A 57 -0.82 5.44 12.12
C PHE A 57 0.08 4.58 12.99
N VAL A 58 0.01 3.25 12.80
CA VAL A 58 0.88 2.26 13.43
C VAL A 58 1.51 1.41 12.32
N ARG A 59 2.84 1.45 12.23
CA ARG A 59 3.57 0.63 11.25
C ARG A 59 3.84 -0.75 11.80
N ALA A 60 3.10 -1.75 11.34
CA ALA A 60 3.35 -3.16 11.66
C ALA A 60 2.54 -4.09 10.75
N ARG A 61 2.94 -5.36 10.72
CA ARG A 61 2.15 -6.42 10.12
C ARG A 61 0.92 -6.73 10.97
N ALA A 62 -0.16 -7.16 10.33
CA ALA A 62 -1.43 -7.46 10.99
C ALA A 62 -1.30 -8.50 12.12
N GLY A 63 -0.40 -9.47 11.97
CA GLY A 63 -0.14 -10.53 12.95
C GLY A 63 1.01 -10.24 13.92
N ASP A 64 1.58 -9.03 13.95
CA ASP A 64 2.66 -8.69 14.89
C ASP A 64 2.14 -8.73 16.34
N ARG A 65 2.43 -9.84 17.02
CA ARG A 65 1.90 -10.10 18.37
C ARG A 65 2.34 -9.05 19.39
N LYS A 66 3.53 -8.46 19.25
CA LYS A 66 4.06 -7.49 20.23
C LYS A 66 3.37 -6.13 20.04
N ILE A 67 3.35 -5.62 18.81
CA ILE A 67 2.81 -4.30 18.49
C ILE A 67 1.28 -4.31 18.57
N VAL A 68 0.64 -5.30 17.94
CA VAL A 68 -0.82 -5.36 17.85
C VAL A 68 -1.45 -5.68 19.20
N SER A 69 -0.87 -6.57 20.02
CA SER A 69 -1.42 -6.82 21.37
C SER A 69 -1.34 -5.58 22.26
N ARG A 70 -0.28 -4.77 22.15
CA ARG A 70 -0.18 -3.49 22.86
C ARG A 70 -1.23 -2.51 22.37
N LEU A 71 -1.36 -2.36 21.04
CA LEU A 71 -2.34 -1.47 20.41
C LEU A 71 -3.77 -1.79 20.87
N LEU A 72 -4.20 -3.05 20.73
CA LEU A 72 -5.56 -3.48 21.07
C LEU A 72 -5.85 -3.43 22.58
N LYS A 73 -4.83 -3.48 23.45
CA LYS A 73 -4.99 -3.32 24.91
C LYS A 73 -5.10 -1.85 25.33
N GLN A 74 -4.37 -0.97 24.64
CA GLN A 74 -4.36 0.46 24.93
C GLN A 74 -5.60 1.16 24.35
N GLU A 75 -6.04 0.71 23.19
CA GLU A 75 -7.15 1.28 22.45
C GLU A 75 -8.34 0.32 22.41
N GLN A 76 -9.49 0.75 22.92
CA GLN A 76 -10.74 -0.02 22.81
C GLN A 76 -11.41 0.29 21.47
N PHE A 77 -11.16 -0.55 20.45
CA PHE A 77 -11.80 -0.43 19.15
C PHE A 77 -13.22 -1.02 19.15
N ASP A 78 -14.16 -0.31 18.52
CA ASP A 78 -15.53 -0.79 18.30
C ASP A 78 -15.60 -1.82 17.17
N CYS A 79 -14.71 -1.68 16.18
CA CYS A 79 -14.64 -2.54 14.99
C CYS A 79 -13.23 -2.55 14.39
N VAL A 80 -12.85 -3.68 13.80
CA VAL A 80 -11.65 -3.81 12.96
C VAL A 80 -12.09 -4.08 11.51
N MET A 81 -11.60 -3.29 10.57
CA MET A 81 -11.79 -3.49 9.13
C MET A 81 -10.48 -3.96 8.50
N HIS A 82 -10.50 -5.12 7.85
CA HIS A 82 -9.29 -5.78 7.34
C HIS A 82 -9.21 -5.77 5.82
N PHE A 83 -8.27 -4.99 5.32
CA PHE A 83 -7.90 -4.84 3.91
C PHE A 83 -6.50 -5.38 3.60
N ALA A 84 -5.66 -5.66 4.61
CA ALA A 84 -4.28 -6.08 4.40
C ALA A 84 -4.19 -7.51 3.84
N ALA A 85 -4.11 -7.61 2.52
CA ALA A 85 -3.90 -8.84 1.78
C ALA A 85 -3.10 -8.58 0.51
N ARG A 86 -2.26 -9.53 0.10
CA ARG A 86 -1.75 -9.59 -1.26
C ARG A 86 -2.89 -9.94 -2.20
N SER A 87 -3.04 -9.22 -3.29
CA SER A 87 -4.20 -9.30 -4.19
C SER A 87 -3.89 -9.73 -5.63
N LEU A 88 -2.61 -9.73 -6.04
CA LEU A 88 -2.25 -10.00 -7.43
C LEU A 88 -2.43 -11.48 -7.77
N VAL A 89 -3.42 -11.82 -8.60
CA VAL A 89 -3.73 -13.21 -8.97
C VAL A 89 -2.54 -13.92 -9.61
N GLY A 90 -1.88 -13.27 -10.58
CA GLY A 90 -0.75 -13.87 -11.30
C GLY A 90 0.46 -14.17 -10.40
N GLU A 91 0.77 -13.27 -9.46
CA GLU A 91 1.83 -13.50 -8.48
C GLU A 91 1.45 -14.62 -7.50
N SER A 92 0.18 -14.75 -7.13
CA SER A 92 -0.28 -15.79 -6.20
C SER A 92 0.00 -17.21 -6.69
N VAL A 93 -0.06 -17.43 -8.01
CA VAL A 93 0.26 -18.72 -8.64
C VAL A 93 1.76 -18.98 -8.61
N GLN A 94 2.58 -17.94 -8.78
CA GLN A 94 4.05 -18.05 -8.76
C GLN A 94 4.60 -18.20 -7.34
N LYS A 95 3.96 -17.54 -6.36
CA LYS A 95 4.42 -17.45 -4.97
C LYS A 95 3.30 -17.78 -3.97
N PRO A 96 2.69 -18.98 -4.04
CA PRO A 96 1.54 -19.32 -3.21
C PRO A 96 1.84 -19.24 -1.71
N LYS A 97 3.05 -19.64 -1.29
CA LYS A 97 3.47 -19.60 0.12
C LYS A 97 3.39 -18.19 0.71
N GLU A 98 3.83 -17.15 -0.02
CA GLU A 98 3.77 -15.77 0.45
C GLU A 98 2.32 -15.28 0.65
N TYR A 99 1.38 -15.78 -0.16
CA TYR A 99 -0.04 -15.46 -0.02
C TYR A 99 -0.65 -16.14 1.19
N TRP A 100 -0.31 -17.40 1.44
CA TRP A 100 -0.77 -18.11 2.64
C TRP A 100 -0.21 -17.47 3.93
N GLU A 101 1.09 -17.18 3.97
CA GLU A 101 1.73 -16.51 5.10
C GLU A 101 1.14 -15.12 5.36
N ASN A 102 0.92 -14.32 4.31
CA ASN A 102 0.41 -12.96 4.48
C ASN A 102 -1.11 -12.93 4.73
N ASN A 103 -1.90 -13.62 3.91
CA ASN A 103 -3.36 -13.45 3.91
C ASN A 103 -4.03 -14.32 4.97
N VAL A 104 -3.52 -15.52 5.25
CA VAL A 104 -4.14 -16.45 6.21
C VAL A 104 -3.48 -16.33 7.57
N GLU A 105 -2.16 -16.50 7.64
CA GLU A 105 -1.46 -16.58 8.94
C GLU A 105 -1.47 -15.25 9.70
N GLN A 106 -1.23 -14.12 9.03
CA GLN A 106 -1.33 -12.80 9.69
C GLN A 106 -2.77 -12.50 10.13
N THR A 107 -3.77 -12.87 9.32
CA THR A 107 -5.18 -12.67 9.69
C THR A 107 -5.59 -13.53 10.87
N ARG A 108 -5.16 -14.79 10.91
CA ARG A 108 -5.39 -15.69 12.05
C ARG A 108 -4.80 -15.10 13.34
N ALA A 109 -3.54 -14.64 13.29
CA ALA A 109 -2.89 -14.01 14.43
C ALA A 109 -3.62 -12.73 14.88
N LEU A 110 -4.06 -11.88 13.95
CA LEU A 110 -4.87 -10.69 14.27
C LEU A 110 -6.17 -11.07 15.00
N LEU A 111 -6.91 -12.07 14.49
CA LEU A 111 -8.16 -12.53 15.08
C LEU A 111 -7.99 -13.10 16.49
N GLU A 112 -6.92 -13.85 16.75
CA GLU A 112 -6.56 -14.34 18.10
C GLU A 112 -6.32 -13.18 19.08
N LEU A 113 -5.60 -12.14 18.63
CA LEU A 113 -5.30 -10.96 19.44
C LEU A 113 -6.57 -10.14 19.72
N MET A 114 -7.46 -10.00 18.73
CA MET A 114 -8.75 -9.35 18.89
C MET A 114 -9.63 -10.05 19.93
N ILE A 115 -9.74 -11.39 19.85
CA ILE A 115 -10.49 -12.21 20.81
C ILE A 115 -9.94 -12.02 22.23
N THR A 116 -8.62 -12.00 22.38
CA THR A 116 -7.94 -11.79 23.67
C THR A 116 -8.20 -10.39 24.24
N ALA A 117 -8.33 -9.38 23.38
CA ALA A 117 -8.64 -7.99 23.75
C ALA A 117 -10.15 -7.70 23.87
N ASP A 118 -11.00 -8.73 23.72
CA ASP A 118 -12.47 -8.62 23.70
C ASP A 118 -13.05 -7.70 22.60
N ILE A 119 -12.33 -7.57 21.49
CA ILE A 119 -12.80 -6.84 20.30
C ILE A 119 -13.47 -7.84 19.37
N ARG A 120 -14.79 -7.74 19.23
CA ARG A 120 -15.63 -8.79 18.61
C ARG A 120 -16.20 -8.47 17.24
N ASN A 121 -16.06 -7.25 16.72
CA ASN A 121 -16.62 -6.87 15.42
C ASN A 121 -15.52 -6.77 14.36
N PHE A 122 -15.69 -7.50 13.26
CA PHE A 122 -14.70 -7.61 12.20
C PHE A 122 -15.32 -7.52 10.81
N ILE A 123 -14.88 -6.56 9.99
CA ILE A 123 -15.27 -6.48 8.58
C ILE A 123 -14.10 -6.96 7.74
N PHE A 124 -14.37 -7.95 6.88
CA PHE A 124 -13.36 -8.56 6.03
C PHE A 124 -13.56 -8.16 4.56
N SER A 125 -12.52 -7.57 3.97
CA SER A 125 -12.40 -7.43 2.52
C SER A 125 -12.15 -8.81 1.89
N SER A 126 -13.20 -9.46 1.40
CA SER A 126 -13.13 -10.70 0.64
C SER A 126 -13.14 -10.42 -0.86
N THR A 127 -13.36 -11.43 -1.69
CA THR A 127 -13.32 -11.33 -3.15
C THR A 127 -14.32 -12.26 -3.80
N CYS A 128 -14.84 -11.90 -4.97
CA CYS A 128 -15.62 -12.83 -5.80
C CYS A 128 -14.77 -13.96 -6.39
N ALA A 129 -13.43 -13.89 -6.34
CA ALA A 129 -12.56 -14.99 -6.77
C ALA A 129 -12.76 -16.29 -5.96
N VAL A 130 -13.45 -16.24 -4.82
CA VAL A 130 -13.85 -17.44 -4.04
C VAL A 130 -14.79 -18.37 -4.81
N PHE A 131 -15.53 -17.86 -5.80
CA PHE A 131 -16.48 -18.64 -6.59
C PHE A 131 -15.80 -19.43 -7.72
N GLY A 132 -14.65 -18.95 -8.23
CA GLY A 132 -13.97 -19.54 -9.38
C GLY A 132 -14.77 -19.42 -10.67
N ASP A 133 -14.99 -20.55 -11.35
CA ASP A 133 -15.87 -20.67 -12.52
C ASP A 133 -17.14 -21.45 -12.15
N PRO A 134 -18.21 -20.77 -11.73
CA PRO A 134 -19.46 -21.41 -11.34
C PRO A 134 -20.36 -21.76 -12.54
N GLY A 135 -19.92 -21.52 -13.78
CA GLY A 135 -20.74 -21.76 -14.98
C GLY A 135 -21.90 -20.79 -15.15
N THR A 136 -21.85 -19.63 -14.50
CA THR A 136 -22.83 -18.54 -14.61
C THR A 136 -22.13 -17.18 -14.62
N ASP A 137 -22.69 -16.23 -15.37
CA ASP A 137 -22.17 -14.88 -15.51
C ASP A 137 -22.57 -13.94 -14.35
N ARG A 138 -23.56 -14.35 -13.54
CA ARG A 138 -24.09 -13.57 -12.41
C ARG A 138 -23.85 -14.34 -11.10
N LEU A 139 -23.01 -13.76 -10.24
CA LEU A 139 -22.52 -14.43 -9.04
C LEU A 139 -23.34 -14.07 -7.80
N HIS A 140 -24.12 -15.02 -7.29
CA HIS A 140 -24.87 -14.90 -6.04
C HIS A 140 -24.18 -15.64 -4.87
N GLU A 141 -24.45 -15.24 -3.63
CA GLU A 141 -23.70 -15.71 -2.44
C GLU A 141 -23.82 -17.20 -2.15
N THR A 142 -24.88 -17.86 -2.64
CA THR A 142 -25.13 -19.30 -2.46
C THR A 142 -24.44 -20.19 -3.49
N LEU A 143 -23.69 -19.62 -4.44
CA LEU A 143 -22.89 -20.39 -5.39
C LEU A 143 -21.80 -21.21 -4.68
N PRO A 144 -21.43 -22.37 -5.25
CA PRO A 144 -20.29 -23.14 -4.76
C PRO A 144 -19.00 -22.30 -4.75
N LYS A 145 -18.24 -22.39 -3.66
CA LYS A 145 -16.98 -21.67 -3.50
C LYS A 145 -15.82 -22.57 -3.94
N LYS A 146 -15.38 -22.43 -5.20
CA LYS A 146 -14.32 -23.24 -5.83
C LYS A 146 -13.27 -22.34 -6.48
N PRO A 147 -12.42 -21.65 -5.69
CA PRO A 147 -11.41 -20.73 -6.24
C PRO A 147 -10.47 -21.45 -7.21
N LEU A 148 -10.02 -20.73 -8.25
CA LEU A 148 -9.12 -21.25 -9.30
C LEU A 148 -7.65 -20.85 -9.10
N ASN A 149 -7.35 -20.09 -8.04
CA ASN A 149 -6.01 -19.59 -7.78
C ASN A 149 -5.75 -19.42 -6.27
N PRO A 150 -4.48 -19.42 -5.85
CA PRO A 150 -4.10 -19.29 -4.44
C PRO A 150 -4.63 -18.02 -3.76
N TYR A 151 -4.73 -16.89 -4.48
CA TYR A 151 -5.36 -15.68 -3.91
C TYR A 151 -6.80 -15.94 -3.47
N GLY A 152 -7.64 -16.50 -4.34
CA GLY A 152 -9.02 -16.86 -4.01
C GLY A 152 -9.11 -17.92 -2.90
N GLU A 153 -8.21 -18.91 -2.89
CA GLU A 153 -8.12 -19.92 -1.83
C GLU A 153 -7.85 -19.28 -0.46
N THR A 154 -6.87 -18.38 -0.36
CA THR A 154 -6.53 -17.74 0.92
C THR A 154 -7.68 -16.89 1.45
N LYS A 155 -8.42 -16.18 0.58
CA LYS A 155 -9.60 -15.40 0.99
C LYS A 155 -10.73 -16.31 1.48
N LEU A 156 -10.97 -17.42 0.79
CA LEU A 156 -11.95 -18.42 1.22
C LEU A 156 -11.56 -19.07 2.56
N GLU A 157 -10.28 -19.33 2.79
CA GLU A 157 -9.82 -19.90 4.06
C GLU A 157 -10.05 -18.93 5.22
N VAL A 158 -9.80 -17.63 5.03
CA VAL A 158 -10.15 -16.63 6.04
C VAL A 158 -11.66 -16.62 6.31
N GLU A 159 -12.52 -16.70 5.29
CA GLU A 159 -13.98 -16.81 5.50
C GLU A 159 -14.35 -18.03 6.38
N ARG A 160 -13.71 -19.18 6.16
CA ARG A 160 -13.93 -20.38 6.98
C ARG A 160 -13.46 -20.20 8.42
N ILE A 161 -12.33 -19.51 8.63
CA ILE A 161 -11.83 -19.16 9.97
C ILE A 161 -12.85 -18.27 10.69
N LEU A 162 -13.37 -17.24 10.01
CA LEU A 162 -14.37 -16.33 10.57
C LEU A 162 -15.65 -17.06 10.99
N GLU A 163 -16.17 -17.94 10.14
CA GLU A 163 -17.34 -18.78 10.46
C GLU A 163 -17.10 -19.65 11.70
N ARG A 164 -15.93 -20.28 11.82
CA ARG A 164 -15.57 -21.08 12.99
C ARG A 164 -15.44 -20.24 14.26
N LEU A 165 -14.84 -19.04 14.18
CA LEU A 165 -14.67 -18.14 15.32
C LEU A 165 -15.99 -17.50 15.75
N ALA A 166 -16.93 -17.28 14.84
CA ALA A 166 -18.28 -16.87 15.21
C ALA A 166 -18.95 -17.90 16.12
N ASN A 167 -18.85 -19.19 15.75
CA ASN A 167 -19.44 -20.29 16.52
C ASN A 167 -18.72 -20.58 17.84
N SER A 168 -17.38 -20.52 17.86
CA SER A 168 -16.58 -20.94 19.01
C SER A 168 -16.20 -19.81 19.98
N HIS A 169 -16.08 -18.58 19.49
CA HIS A 169 -15.55 -17.45 20.26
C HIS A 169 -16.45 -16.20 20.19
N GLY A 170 -17.68 -16.32 19.68
CA GLY A 170 -18.63 -15.18 19.66
C GLY A 170 -18.18 -14.01 18.78
N LEU A 171 -17.33 -14.26 17.78
CA LEU A 171 -16.92 -13.23 16.83
C LEU A 171 -18.09 -12.81 15.94
N ASN A 172 -18.31 -11.52 15.78
CA ASN A 172 -19.24 -10.96 14.80
C ASN A 172 -18.44 -10.51 13.59
N SER A 173 -18.76 -11.04 12.42
CA SER A 173 -18.01 -10.74 11.22
C SER A 173 -18.87 -10.68 9.97
N ILE A 174 -18.48 -9.79 9.05
CA ILE A 174 -19.06 -9.68 7.72
C ILE A 174 -17.95 -9.74 6.68
N ALA A 175 -18.06 -10.66 5.73
CA ALA A 175 -17.18 -10.71 4.56
C ALA A 175 -17.85 -10.03 3.35
N LEU A 176 -17.21 -9.00 2.83
CA LEU A 176 -17.65 -8.25 1.66
C LEU A 176 -16.89 -8.75 0.43
N ARG A 177 -17.59 -9.39 -0.50
CA ARG A 177 -17.00 -9.98 -1.72
C ARG A 177 -17.23 -9.04 -2.89
N TYR A 178 -16.17 -8.52 -3.48
CA TYR A 178 -16.25 -7.66 -4.66
C TYR A 178 -15.28 -8.09 -5.76
N PHE A 179 -15.53 -7.56 -6.95
CA PHE A 179 -14.71 -7.73 -8.15
C PHE A 179 -13.63 -6.65 -8.24
N ASN A 180 -13.79 -5.68 -9.16
CA ASN A 180 -12.79 -4.66 -9.41
C ASN A 180 -13.19 -3.38 -8.68
N ALA A 181 -12.47 -3.05 -7.61
CA ALA A 181 -12.50 -1.70 -7.07
C ALA A 181 -11.90 -0.74 -8.12
N ALA A 182 -12.55 0.39 -8.34
CA ALA A 182 -12.10 1.37 -9.33
C ALA A 182 -12.47 2.81 -8.94
N GLY A 183 -11.88 3.79 -9.61
CA GLY A 183 -12.10 5.21 -9.34
C GLY A 183 -11.21 5.76 -8.23
N ALA A 184 -11.53 6.96 -7.76
CA ALA A 184 -10.83 7.59 -6.65
C ALA A 184 -11.80 8.31 -5.72
N GLU A 185 -11.37 8.58 -4.50
CA GLU A 185 -12.15 9.36 -3.55
C GLU A 185 -12.41 10.77 -4.12
N SER A 186 -13.59 11.33 -3.86
CA SER A 186 -14.12 12.56 -4.49
C SER A 186 -13.23 13.78 -4.30
N GLU A 187 -12.67 13.96 -3.11
CA GLU A 187 -11.74 15.04 -2.79
C GLU A 187 -10.29 14.72 -3.20
N LEU A 188 -10.11 13.61 -3.93
CA LEU A 188 -8.84 13.07 -4.38
C LEU A 188 -7.86 12.93 -3.22
N ARG A 189 -8.33 12.59 -2.02
CA ARG A 189 -7.44 12.30 -0.88
C ARG A 189 -6.89 10.90 -0.99
N ALA A 190 -7.68 9.96 -1.51
CA ALA A 190 -7.27 8.59 -1.74
C ALA A 190 -7.60 8.16 -3.17
N GLY A 191 -6.76 7.32 -3.74
CA GLY A 191 -6.99 6.71 -5.03
C GLY A 191 -5.98 5.61 -5.27
N GLU A 192 -6.10 4.96 -6.42
CA GLU A 192 -5.30 3.79 -6.72
C GLU A 192 -3.84 4.16 -6.97
N LYS A 193 -2.95 3.50 -6.23
CA LYS A 193 -1.50 3.71 -6.25
C LYS A 193 -0.86 2.35 -6.10
N HIS A 194 -0.48 1.71 -7.22
CA HIS A 194 0.22 0.42 -7.22
C HIS A 194 1.48 0.48 -8.07
N ASP A 195 2.46 -0.35 -7.70
CA ASP A 195 3.69 -0.55 -8.46
C ASP A 195 4.15 -2.02 -8.32
N PRO A 196 4.06 -2.85 -9.38
CA PRO A 196 3.49 -2.54 -10.69
C PRO A 196 1.96 -2.44 -10.65
N GLU A 197 1.39 -1.64 -11.55
CA GLU A 197 -0.05 -1.56 -11.75
C GLU A 197 -0.55 -2.69 -12.67
N THR A 198 -1.62 -3.38 -12.25
CA THR A 198 -2.17 -4.55 -12.96
C THR A 198 -3.63 -4.41 -13.33
N HIS A 199 -4.36 -3.45 -12.76
CA HIS A 199 -5.78 -3.25 -13.00
C HIS A 199 -6.03 -2.48 -14.30
N LEU A 200 -7.15 -2.77 -14.95
CA LEU A 200 -7.42 -2.33 -16.32
C LEU A 200 -7.47 -0.80 -16.46
N ILE A 201 -8.26 -0.12 -15.63
CA ILE A 201 -8.50 1.32 -15.75
C ILE A 201 -7.19 2.11 -15.55
N PRO A 202 -6.43 1.94 -14.44
CA PRO A 202 -5.15 2.63 -14.29
C PRO A 202 -4.16 2.35 -15.42
N ARG A 203 -4.08 1.10 -15.92
CA ARG A 203 -3.20 0.76 -17.06
C ARG A 203 -3.61 1.45 -18.35
N ILE A 204 -4.90 1.60 -18.61
CA ILE A 204 -5.40 2.36 -19.77
C ILE A 204 -4.99 3.83 -19.64
N LEU A 205 -5.22 4.43 -18.47
CA LEU A 205 -4.89 5.83 -18.20
C LEU A 205 -3.37 6.08 -18.31
N GLU A 206 -2.55 5.18 -17.77
CA GLU A 206 -1.09 5.24 -17.84
C GLU A 206 -0.59 5.09 -19.29
N ALA A 207 -1.06 4.06 -20.01
CA ALA A 207 -0.67 3.84 -21.39
C ALA A 207 -1.05 5.05 -22.26
N ALA A 208 -2.25 5.58 -22.05
CA ALA A 208 -2.70 6.78 -22.73
C ALA A 208 -1.79 7.98 -22.40
N ALA A 209 -1.51 8.25 -21.12
CA ALA A 209 -0.63 9.34 -20.69
C ALA A 209 0.78 9.25 -21.29
N ASN A 210 1.32 8.03 -21.43
CA ASN A 210 2.63 7.77 -22.00
C ASN A 210 2.65 7.68 -23.54
N GLY A 211 1.49 7.76 -24.20
CA GLY A 211 1.38 7.62 -25.66
C GLY A 211 1.66 6.20 -26.17
N THR A 212 1.56 5.19 -25.29
CA THR A 212 1.76 3.78 -25.63
C THR A 212 0.42 3.07 -25.88
N PRO A 213 0.38 2.02 -26.72
CA PRO A 213 -0.87 1.31 -26.99
C PRO A 213 -1.34 0.46 -25.80
N VAL A 214 -2.66 0.39 -25.62
CA VAL A 214 -3.33 -0.50 -24.66
C VAL A 214 -3.54 -1.88 -25.29
N GLU A 215 -3.12 -2.94 -24.59
CA GLU A 215 -3.35 -4.30 -25.05
C GLU A 215 -4.73 -4.82 -24.63
N ILE A 216 -5.52 -5.29 -25.59
CA ILE A 216 -6.82 -5.95 -25.39
C ILE A 216 -6.61 -7.46 -25.55
N TYR A 217 -6.82 -8.22 -24.48
CA TYR A 217 -6.65 -9.67 -24.48
C TYR A 217 -7.98 -10.36 -24.80
N GLY A 218 -8.13 -10.84 -26.03
CA GLY A 218 -9.34 -11.50 -26.52
C GLY A 218 -10.39 -10.55 -27.07
N THR A 219 -10.81 -10.80 -28.30
CA THR A 219 -11.80 -10.00 -29.05
C THR A 219 -12.89 -10.83 -29.70
N ASP A 220 -12.99 -12.10 -29.31
CA ASP A 220 -13.87 -13.13 -29.86
C ASP A 220 -14.78 -13.78 -28.79
N TYR A 221 -14.89 -13.20 -27.58
CA TYR A 221 -15.79 -13.67 -26.54
C TYR A 221 -17.27 -13.59 -26.98
N PRO A 222 -18.15 -14.48 -26.48
CA PRO A 222 -19.61 -14.40 -26.70
C PRO A 222 -20.24 -13.24 -25.91
N THR A 223 -19.83 -12.01 -26.24
CA THR A 223 -20.22 -10.75 -25.61
C THR A 223 -20.52 -9.73 -26.72
N PRO A 224 -21.29 -8.65 -26.45
CA PRO A 224 -21.75 -7.75 -27.51
C PRO A 224 -20.66 -7.14 -28.40
N ASP A 225 -19.45 -6.92 -27.87
CA ASP A 225 -18.31 -6.34 -28.61
C ASP A 225 -17.08 -7.25 -28.69
N GLY A 226 -17.25 -8.53 -28.35
CA GLY A 226 -16.20 -9.54 -28.40
C GLY A 226 -15.19 -9.48 -27.25
N THR A 227 -15.23 -8.48 -26.37
CA THR A 227 -14.30 -8.36 -25.24
C THR A 227 -14.92 -8.78 -23.91
N CYS A 228 -14.10 -9.25 -22.97
CA CYS A 228 -14.62 -9.75 -21.70
C CYS A 228 -15.28 -8.64 -20.86
N ILE A 229 -16.34 -9.00 -20.15
CA ILE A 229 -17.15 -8.10 -19.31
C ILE A 229 -16.82 -8.36 -17.85
N ARG A 230 -16.57 -7.28 -17.10
CA ARG A 230 -16.28 -7.34 -15.66
C ARG A 230 -17.10 -6.32 -14.89
N ASP A 231 -17.39 -6.62 -13.63
CA ASP A 231 -18.00 -5.65 -12.72
C ASP A 231 -16.93 -4.71 -12.15
N TYR A 232 -17.21 -3.40 -12.22
CA TYR A 232 -16.38 -2.35 -11.66
C TYR A 232 -17.24 -1.56 -10.67
N ILE A 233 -16.78 -1.50 -9.42
CA ILE A 233 -17.47 -0.78 -8.36
C ILE A 233 -16.59 0.36 -7.86
N HIS A 234 -17.19 1.52 -7.69
CA HIS A 234 -16.45 2.70 -7.28
C HIS A 234 -15.93 2.57 -5.84
N VAL A 235 -14.69 2.98 -5.58
CA VAL A 235 -14.04 2.81 -4.28
C VAL A 235 -14.78 3.51 -3.11
N THR A 236 -15.36 4.69 -3.34
CA THR A 236 -16.27 5.34 -2.35
C THR A 236 -17.53 4.51 -2.06
N ASP A 237 -18.12 3.85 -3.06
CA ASP A 237 -19.27 2.96 -2.81
C ASP A 237 -18.85 1.76 -1.95
N LEU A 238 -17.66 1.20 -2.20
CA LEU A 238 -17.08 0.18 -1.33
C LEU A 238 -16.86 0.70 0.08
N ALA A 239 -16.28 1.88 0.27
CA ALA A 239 -16.06 2.48 1.59
C ALA A 239 -17.36 2.61 2.39
N ARG A 240 -18.43 3.11 1.75
CA ARG A 240 -19.78 3.19 2.33
C ARG A 240 -20.34 1.81 2.70
N ALA A 241 -20.12 0.79 1.87
CA ALA A 241 -20.55 -0.57 2.18
C ALA A 241 -19.85 -1.13 3.43
N HIS A 242 -18.56 -0.82 3.63
CA HIS A 242 -17.80 -1.25 4.81
C HIS A 242 -18.31 -0.59 6.09
N GLU A 243 -18.59 0.72 6.05
CA GLU A 243 -19.26 1.41 7.16
C GLU A 243 -20.63 0.80 7.46
N THR A 244 -21.46 0.62 6.43
CA THR A 244 -22.81 0.07 6.61
C THR A 244 -22.77 -1.33 7.24
N ALA A 245 -21.81 -2.16 6.82
CA ALA A 245 -21.57 -3.47 7.43
C ALA A 245 -21.12 -3.36 8.90
N MET A 246 -20.24 -2.41 9.25
CA MET A 246 -19.87 -2.14 10.63
C MET A 246 -21.09 -1.72 11.48
N LEU A 247 -21.87 -0.75 11.00
CA LEU A 247 -23.05 -0.27 11.72
C LEU A 247 -24.04 -1.41 11.98
N ARG A 248 -24.23 -2.33 11.02
CA ARG A 248 -25.05 -3.54 11.20
C ARG A 248 -24.56 -4.41 12.37
N LEU A 249 -23.24 -4.66 12.47
CA LEU A 249 -22.69 -5.44 13.57
C LEU A 249 -22.86 -4.73 14.92
N LEU A 250 -22.68 -3.40 14.95
CA LEU A 250 -22.85 -2.59 16.16
C LEU A 250 -24.31 -2.56 16.63
N GLU A 251 -25.27 -2.40 15.71
CA GLU A 251 -26.70 -2.48 16.00
C GLU A 251 -27.10 -3.85 16.53
N ARG A 252 -26.58 -4.93 15.94
CA ARG A 252 -26.81 -6.30 16.42
C ARG A 252 -26.35 -6.43 17.87
N LYS A 253 -25.11 -6.01 18.18
CA LYS A 253 -24.54 -6.05 19.53
C LYS A 253 -25.42 -5.30 20.54
N ALA A 254 -25.94 -4.13 20.16
CA ALA A 254 -26.80 -3.32 21.02
C ALA A 254 -28.16 -3.97 21.35
N ARG A 255 -28.66 -4.86 20.47
CA ARG A 255 -29.94 -5.57 20.66
C ARG A 255 -29.81 -6.87 21.47
N MET A 256 -28.60 -7.34 21.77
CA MET A 256 -28.41 -8.61 22.49
C MET A 256 -28.55 -8.41 24.01
N THR A 257 -29.40 -9.21 24.66
CA THR A 257 -29.49 -9.29 26.13
C THR A 257 -28.40 -10.24 26.66
N LYS A 258 -28.03 -10.13 27.96
CA LYS A 258 -26.84 -10.73 28.62
C LYS A 258 -26.66 -12.28 28.55
N GLN A 259 -27.43 -13.00 27.74
CA GLN A 259 -27.18 -14.42 27.47
C GLN A 259 -26.20 -14.54 26.30
N THR A 260 -25.13 -15.30 26.50
CA THR A 260 -23.97 -15.42 25.60
C THR A 260 -24.42 -15.56 24.15
N PRO A 261 -24.34 -14.50 23.34
CA PRO A 261 -24.80 -14.60 21.99
C PRO A 261 -23.76 -15.36 21.17
N GLN A 262 -24.19 -16.44 20.52
CA GLN A 262 -23.42 -17.03 19.42
C GLN A 262 -23.05 -15.91 18.45
N GLY A 263 -21.78 -15.86 18.06
CA GLY A 263 -21.29 -14.88 17.09
C GLY A 263 -22.00 -15.04 15.75
N VAL A 264 -21.75 -14.12 14.83
CA VAL A 264 -22.35 -14.16 13.49
C VAL A 264 -21.27 -14.08 12.43
N PHE A 265 -21.47 -14.82 11.34
CA PHE A 265 -20.73 -14.65 10.10
C PHE A 265 -21.72 -14.45 8.96
N GLU A 266 -21.68 -13.29 8.32
CA GLU A 266 -22.50 -12.97 7.15
C GLU A 266 -21.59 -12.66 5.95
N THR A 267 -22.07 -12.90 4.74
CA THR A 267 -21.34 -12.56 3.51
C THR A 267 -22.24 -11.81 2.54
N PHE A 268 -21.70 -10.77 1.90
CA PHE A 268 -22.44 -9.98 0.90
C PHE A 268 -21.57 -9.75 -0.34
N ASN A 269 -22.15 -9.95 -1.51
CA ASN A 269 -21.56 -9.59 -2.78
C ASN A 269 -21.81 -8.09 -3.05
N LEU A 270 -20.76 -7.37 -3.41
CA LEU A 270 -20.81 -5.95 -3.78
C LEU A 270 -20.37 -5.79 -5.25
N GLY A 271 -21.23 -5.21 -6.06
CA GLY A 271 -20.92 -4.82 -7.43
C GLY A 271 -21.80 -3.68 -7.91
N SER A 272 -21.50 -3.17 -9.11
CA SER A 272 -22.38 -2.24 -9.82
C SER A 272 -23.55 -2.96 -10.51
N GLU A 273 -23.44 -4.28 -10.68
CA GLU A 273 -24.39 -5.17 -11.38
C GLU A 273 -24.58 -4.90 -12.88
N ASN A 274 -23.97 -3.84 -13.42
CA ASN A 274 -24.07 -3.50 -14.83
C ASN A 274 -23.14 -4.37 -15.67
N GLY A 275 -21.89 -4.53 -15.23
CA GLY A 275 -20.82 -5.16 -16.02
C GLY A 275 -20.42 -4.29 -17.21
N TYR A 276 -19.11 -4.10 -17.40
CA TYR A 276 -18.57 -3.30 -18.50
C TYR A 276 -17.52 -4.10 -19.27
N SER A 277 -17.58 -4.04 -20.60
CA SER A 277 -16.59 -4.65 -21.48
C SER A 277 -15.26 -3.88 -21.49
N VAL A 278 -14.18 -4.51 -21.94
CA VAL A 278 -12.89 -3.81 -22.10
C VAL A 278 -13.01 -2.62 -23.05
N ARG A 279 -13.76 -2.74 -24.16
CA ARG A 279 -13.97 -1.64 -25.11
C ARG A 279 -14.87 -0.54 -24.55
N GLU A 280 -15.83 -0.84 -23.68
CA GLU A 280 -16.61 0.18 -22.96
C GLU A 280 -15.74 0.97 -22.00
N VAL A 281 -14.86 0.30 -21.26
CA VAL A 281 -13.90 0.97 -20.36
C VAL A 281 -12.94 1.87 -21.14
N ILE A 282 -12.40 1.40 -22.27
CA ILE A 282 -11.53 2.23 -23.13
C ILE A 282 -12.27 3.46 -23.64
N ARG A 283 -13.51 3.31 -24.14
CA ARG A 283 -14.33 4.45 -24.60
C ARG A 283 -14.61 5.46 -23.50
N ALA A 284 -14.89 4.99 -22.28
CA ALA A 284 -15.06 5.87 -21.13
C ALA A 284 -13.75 6.64 -20.81
N CYS A 285 -12.59 5.98 -20.92
CA CYS A 285 -11.29 6.65 -20.80
C CYS A 285 -11.09 7.69 -21.91
N GLU A 286 -11.34 7.35 -23.18
CA GLU A 286 -11.21 8.29 -24.30
C GLU A 286 -12.06 9.55 -24.09
N LYS A 287 -13.30 9.39 -23.59
CA LYS A 287 -14.19 10.51 -23.24
C LYS A 287 -13.58 11.39 -22.15
N SER A 288 -13.05 10.80 -21.07
CA SER A 288 -12.42 11.52 -19.96
C SER A 288 -11.12 12.24 -20.37
N LEU A 289 -10.34 11.63 -21.26
CA LEU A 289 -9.09 12.20 -21.78
C LEU A 289 -9.30 13.22 -22.90
N GLY A 290 -10.47 13.20 -23.57
CA GLY A 290 -10.75 14.04 -24.74
C GLY A 290 -9.96 13.64 -26.00
N ARG A 291 -9.44 12.41 -26.08
CA ARG A 291 -8.68 11.90 -27.23
C ARG A 291 -8.78 10.38 -27.36
N ALA A 292 -8.54 9.88 -28.58
CA ALA A 292 -8.50 8.45 -28.86
C ALA A 292 -7.29 7.77 -28.19
N ILE A 293 -7.46 6.50 -27.82
CA ILE A 293 -6.43 5.65 -27.22
C ILE A 293 -6.05 4.57 -28.24
N SER A 294 -4.74 4.45 -28.53
CA SER A 294 -4.24 3.38 -29.39
C SER A 294 -4.41 2.02 -28.71
N THR A 295 -4.87 1.01 -29.45
CA THR A 295 -5.10 -0.34 -28.92
C THR A 295 -4.43 -1.41 -29.79
N ILE A 296 -4.02 -2.51 -29.17
CA ILE A 296 -3.46 -3.69 -29.85
C ILE A 296 -4.19 -4.92 -29.33
N GLU A 297 -4.72 -5.73 -30.24
CA GLU A 297 -5.38 -6.99 -29.90
C GLU A 297 -4.37 -8.11 -29.65
N ARG A 298 -4.61 -8.92 -28.61
CA ARG A 298 -3.80 -10.06 -28.18
C ARG A 298 -4.69 -11.30 -28.04
N PRO A 299 -4.13 -12.52 -28.12
CA PRO A 299 -4.88 -13.74 -27.80
C PRO A 299 -5.51 -13.67 -26.40
N ARG A 300 -6.63 -14.39 -26.22
CA ARG A 300 -7.26 -14.54 -24.90
C ARG A 300 -6.29 -15.07 -23.87
N ARG A 301 -6.46 -14.63 -22.63
CA ARG A 301 -5.79 -15.26 -21.49
C ARG A 301 -6.44 -16.63 -21.24
N PRO A 302 -5.66 -17.72 -21.10
CA PRO A 302 -6.22 -19.03 -20.80
C PRO A 302 -7.08 -18.99 -19.54
N GLY A 303 -8.31 -19.51 -19.63
CA GLY A 303 -9.25 -19.57 -18.50
C GLY A 303 -9.90 -18.24 -18.12
N ASP A 304 -9.72 -17.16 -18.89
CA ASP A 304 -10.38 -15.87 -18.62
C ASP A 304 -11.85 -15.92 -19.09
N PRO A 305 -12.84 -15.80 -18.18
CA PRO A 305 -14.25 -15.99 -18.53
C PRO A 305 -14.84 -14.82 -19.33
N PRO A 306 -15.87 -15.07 -20.16
CA PRO A 306 -16.50 -14.03 -20.98
C PRO A 306 -17.12 -12.91 -20.15
N LYS A 307 -17.86 -13.24 -19.09
CA LYS A 307 -18.56 -12.26 -18.26
C LYS A 307 -18.55 -12.67 -16.80
N LEU A 308 -18.29 -11.70 -15.92
CA LEU A 308 -18.37 -11.87 -14.48
C LEU A 308 -18.99 -10.63 -13.84
N VAL A 309 -20.18 -10.78 -13.27
CA VAL A 309 -20.94 -9.69 -12.64
C VAL A 309 -21.48 -10.14 -11.28
N ALA A 310 -21.49 -9.25 -10.29
CA ALA A 310 -22.05 -9.56 -8.99
C ALA A 310 -23.59 -9.61 -9.04
N ASP A 311 -24.18 -10.46 -8.22
CA ASP A 311 -25.56 -10.29 -7.75
C ASP A 311 -25.50 -9.66 -6.36
N SER A 312 -25.96 -8.41 -6.23
CA SER A 312 -25.94 -7.68 -4.95
C SER A 312 -27.31 -7.65 -4.26
N SER A 313 -28.25 -8.51 -4.66
CA SER A 313 -29.61 -8.54 -4.11
C SER A 313 -29.66 -8.68 -2.58
N LEU A 314 -28.76 -9.49 -2.01
CA LEU A 314 -28.69 -9.67 -0.56
C LEU A 314 -28.19 -8.41 0.16
N ALA A 315 -27.23 -7.70 -0.43
CA ALA A 315 -26.72 -6.42 0.08
C ALA A 315 -27.78 -5.32 0.01
N HIS A 316 -28.58 -5.27 -1.07
CA HIS A 316 -29.68 -4.32 -1.18
C HIS A 316 -30.71 -4.47 -0.07
N GLY A 317 -31.09 -5.70 0.26
CA GLY A 317 -32.05 -5.98 1.33
C GLY A 317 -31.46 -5.79 2.73
N SER A 318 -30.30 -6.39 2.98
CA SER A 318 -29.76 -6.55 4.34
C SER A 318 -28.88 -5.39 4.81
N LEU A 319 -28.20 -4.73 3.86
CA LEU A 319 -27.35 -3.57 4.12
C LEU A 319 -27.99 -2.28 3.60
N SER A 320 -29.11 -2.34 2.86
CA SER A 320 -29.64 -1.16 2.14
C SER A 320 -28.59 -0.49 1.25
N PHE A 321 -27.65 -1.28 0.73
CA PHE A 321 -26.53 -0.81 -0.08
C PHE A 321 -26.84 -0.97 -1.56
N ARG A 322 -26.62 0.09 -2.35
CA ARG A 322 -26.59 0.06 -3.83
C ARG A 322 -25.44 0.92 -4.31
N ALA A 323 -24.66 0.43 -5.27
CA ALA A 323 -23.64 1.25 -5.92
C ALA A 323 -24.31 2.43 -6.65
N GLU A 324 -23.77 3.63 -6.47
CA GLU A 324 -24.35 4.86 -7.03
C GLU A 324 -23.56 5.36 -8.24
N LYS A 325 -22.26 5.05 -8.30
CA LYS A 325 -21.38 5.62 -9.32
C LYS A 325 -21.22 4.68 -10.50
N GLY A 326 -21.53 5.18 -11.69
CA GLY A 326 -21.36 4.47 -12.96
C GLY A 326 -19.95 4.56 -13.54
N LEU A 327 -19.70 3.86 -14.66
CA LEU A 327 -18.40 3.79 -15.33
C LEU A 327 -17.77 5.16 -15.62
N GLU A 328 -18.55 6.13 -16.09
CA GLU A 328 -18.02 7.47 -16.40
C GLU A 328 -17.44 8.15 -15.14
N GLN A 329 -18.17 8.14 -14.02
CA GLN A 329 -17.71 8.70 -12.75
C GLN A 329 -16.50 7.94 -12.17
N ILE A 330 -16.47 6.62 -12.37
CA ILE A 330 -15.33 5.78 -12.00
C ILE A 330 -14.08 6.23 -12.77
N VAL A 331 -14.18 6.37 -14.10
CA VAL A 331 -13.04 6.73 -14.94
C VAL A 331 -12.61 8.18 -14.68
N ASP A 332 -13.54 9.12 -14.55
CA ASP A 332 -13.24 10.53 -14.33
C ASP A 332 -12.51 10.77 -12.99
N SER A 333 -12.95 10.09 -11.92
CA SER A 333 -12.26 10.17 -10.63
C SER A 333 -10.89 9.50 -10.67
N ALA A 334 -10.76 8.32 -11.32
CA ALA A 334 -9.47 7.66 -11.52
C ALA A 334 -8.49 8.53 -12.31
N TRP A 335 -8.96 9.18 -13.39
CA TRP A 335 -8.14 10.08 -14.19
C TRP A 335 -7.72 11.32 -13.40
N SER A 336 -8.64 11.92 -12.64
CA SER A 336 -8.34 13.06 -11.79
C SER A 336 -7.29 12.73 -10.73
N TRP A 337 -7.37 11.54 -10.12
CA TRP A 337 -6.35 11.05 -9.21
C TRP A 337 -5.02 10.77 -9.91
N TYR A 338 -5.04 10.11 -11.07
CA TYR A 338 -3.83 9.86 -11.86
C TYR A 338 -3.11 11.17 -12.19
N ARG A 339 -3.83 12.20 -12.63
CA ARG A 339 -3.26 13.54 -12.87
C ARG A 339 -2.69 14.14 -11.59
N LYS A 340 -3.44 14.04 -10.48
CA LYS A 340 -2.98 14.55 -9.19
C LYS A 340 -1.73 13.85 -8.69
N TRP A 341 -1.51 12.57 -8.98
CA TRP A 341 -0.41 11.80 -8.39
C TRP A 341 0.77 11.54 -9.34
N LYS A 342 0.51 11.22 -10.61
CA LYS A 342 1.53 10.91 -11.62
C LYS A 342 1.94 12.10 -12.49
N LEU A 343 1.13 13.17 -12.51
CA LEU A 343 1.49 14.43 -13.19
C LEU A 343 1.85 15.55 -12.21
N ILE A 344 2.16 15.24 -10.94
CA ILE A 344 2.81 16.18 -10.01
C ILE A 344 4.17 16.56 -10.62
N PRO A 345 4.59 17.83 -10.54
CA PRO A 345 5.94 18.21 -10.90
C PRO A 345 6.96 17.27 -10.24
N PRO A 346 7.97 16.82 -10.98
CA PRO A 346 8.98 15.90 -10.46
C PRO A 346 9.52 16.36 -9.10
N GLN A 347 9.48 15.48 -8.10
CA GLN A 347 10.00 15.80 -6.77
C GLN A 347 11.51 15.65 -6.75
N LYS A 348 12.20 16.48 -5.99
CA LYS A 348 13.63 16.34 -5.73
C LYS A 348 13.82 15.57 -4.41
N ALA A 349 14.88 14.77 -4.33
CA ALA A 349 15.16 13.96 -3.15
C ALA A 349 16.63 14.02 -2.75
N VAL A 350 16.90 13.69 -1.49
CA VAL A 350 18.22 13.32 -1.01
C VAL A 350 18.16 11.87 -0.56
N PHE A 351 18.85 11.02 -1.31
CA PHE A 351 19.10 9.63 -0.96
C PHE A 351 20.28 9.58 0.01
N LEU A 352 20.07 8.94 1.16
CA LEU A 352 20.98 8.96 2.29
C LEU A 352 21.37 7.53 2.63
N ASP A 353 22.65 7.21 2.62
CA ASP A 353 23.09 6.01 3.34
C ASP A 353 22.74 6.16 4.84
N ARG A 354 22.53 5.03 5.52
CA ARG A 354 22.18 5.02 6.93
C ARG A 354 23.42 4.98 7.82
N ASP A 355 24.20 3.92 7.70
CA ASP A 355 25.24 3.53 8.66
C ASP A 355 26.58 4.14 8.24
N GLY A 356 27.02 5.16 8.98
CA GLY A 356 28.18 5.99 8.64
C GLY A 356 27.79 7.36 8.10
N THR A 357 26.51 7.59 7.79
CA THR A 357 26.00 8.87 7.25
C THR A 357 24.96 9.53 8.16
N LEU A 358 23.88 8.82 8.54
CA LEU A 358 22.87 9.34 9.49
C LEU A 358 23.26 9.01 10.93
N ASN A 359 23.73 7.78 11.16
CA ASN A 359 24.15 7.24 12.45
C ASN A 359 25.55 6.63 12.41
N GLU A 360 26.13 6.42 13.59
CA GLU A 360 27.35 5.62 13.76
C GLU A 360 27.17 4.21 13.15
N ASP A 361 28.21 3.65 12.54
CA ASP A 361 28.20 2.30 11.94
C ASP A 361 28.74 1.25 12.94
N PRO A 362 27.89 0.44 13.58
CA PRO A 362 28.33 -0.67 14.44
C PRO A 362 28.60 -1.96 13.64
N GLY A 363 28.61 -1.91 12.30
CA GLY A 363 28.82 -3.02 11.39
C GLY A 363 27.53 -3.73 10.99
N TYR A 364 26.82 -4.35 11.94
CA TYR A 364 25.56 -5.05 11.70
C TYR A 364 24.50 -4.61 12.71
N LEU A 365 23.89 -3.45 12.46
CA LEU A 365 22.90 -2.84 13.34
C LEU A 365 21.56 -3.60 13.30
N GLY A 366 21.44 -4.64 14.15
CA GLY A 366 20.22 -5.41 14.40
C GLY A 366 19.54 -5.10 15.73
N ASP A 367 20.17 -4.33 16.61
CA ASP A 367 19.62 -3.91 17.90
C ASP A 367 19.34 -2.40 17.90
N ALA A 368 18.08 -2.03 18.07
CA ALA A 368 17.62 -0.64 18.14
C ALA A 368 18.32 0.17 19.25
N GLY A 369 18.73 -0.48 20.35
CA GLY A 369 19.44 0.17 21.45
C GLY A 369 20.84 0.69 21.08
N GLN A 370 21.42 0.18 19.99
CA GLN A 370 22.74 0.59 19.50
C GLN A 370 22.68 1.77 18.53
N LEU A 371 21.49 2.16 18.06
CA LEU A 371 21.34 3.23 17.09
C LEU A 371 21.65 4.60 17.72
N LYS A 372 22.70 5.27 17.19
CA LYS A 372 23.16 6.59 17.64
C LYS A 372 23.30 7.53 16.44
N LEU A 373 22.43 8.54 16.37
CA LEU A 373 22.51 9.58 15.36
C LEU A 373 23.78 10.42 15.55
N PHE A 374 24.39 10.86 14.44
CA PHE A 374 25.38 11.93 14.53
C PHE A 374 24.72 13.24 15.02
N PRO A 375 25.44 14.09 15.78
CA PRO A 375 24.83 15.24 16.46
C PRO A 375 24.05 16.20 15.54
N THR A 376 24.48 16.36 14.29
CA THR A 376 23.88 17.31 13.35
C THR A 376 22.82 16.71 12.44
N THR A 377 22.60 15.38 12.49
CA THR A 377 21.74 14.67 11.53
C THR A 377 20.32 15.23 11.51
N GLY A 378 19.67 15.34 12.68
CA GLY A 378 18.28 15.84 12.77
C GLY A 378 18.11 17.23 12.16
N SER A 379 18.99 18.18 12.52
CA SER A 379 18.95 19.54 11.98
C SER A 379 19.28 19.61 10.47
N ALA A 380 20.18 18.77 9.97
CA ALA A 380 20.52 18.73 8.56
C ALA A 380 19.35 18.24 7.71
N LEU A 381 18.71 17.14 8.13
CA LEU A 381 17.53 16.59 7.48
C LEU A 381 16.34 17.55 7.51
N GLN A 382 16.12 18.24 8.64
CA GLN A 382 15.06 19.24 8.76
C GLN A 382 15.20 20.34 7.69
N ARG A 383 16.40 20.89 7.50
CA ARG A 383 16.65 21.94 6.49
C ARG A 383 16.40 21.46 5.06
N LEU A 384 16.75 20.20 4.76
CA LEU A 384 16.46 19.60 3.45
C LEU A 384 14.94 19.45 3.24
N GLN A 385 14.22 18.94 4.24
CA GLN A 385 12.77 18.74 4.17
C GLN A 385 12.01 20.07 4.06
N GLU A 386 12.45 21.12 4.77
CA GLU A 386 11.90 22.48 4.66
C GLU A 386 12.07 23.09 3.26
N LYS A 387 13.05 22.61 2.49
CA LYS A 387 13.28 22.98 1.09
C LYS A 387 12.57 22.06 0.10
N GLY A 388 11.71 21.18 0.58
CA GLY A 388 10.89 20.29 -0.24
C GLY A 388 11.65 19.10 -0.83
N TYR A 389 12.79 18.72 -0.23
CA TYR A 389 13.44 17.45 -0.58
C TYR A 389 12.74 16.29 0.11
N LEU A 390 12.42 15.24 -0.64
CA LEU A 390 12.12 13.94 -0.06
C LEU A 390 13.38 13.33 0.56
N LEU A 391 13.26 12.70 1.72
CA LEU A 391 14.34 12.08 2.46
C LEU A 391 14.24 10.56 2.37
N ILE A 392 15.17 9.95 1.63
CA ILE A 392 15.12 8.53 1.29
C ILE A 392 16.32 7.82 1.91
N VAL A 393 16.09 6.90 2.85
CA VAL A 393 17.16 6.06 3.39
C VAL A 393 17.44 4.93 2.41
N VAL A 394 18.69 4.77 2.00
CA VAL A 394 19.15 3.73 1.07
C VAL A 394 20.23 2.90 1.72
N SER A 395 19.97 1.63 2.04
CA SER A 395 20.91 0.84 2.84
C SER A 395 21.06 -0.63 2.44
N ASN A 396 22.31 -1.10 2.46
CA ASN A 396 22.67 -2.51 2.26
C ASN A 396 22.59 -3.26 3.60
N GLN A 397 21.51 -4.01 3.82
CA GLN A 397 21.23 -4.73 5.06
C GLN A 397 21.56 -6.23 4.94
N SER A 398 22.82 -6.55 4.56
CA SER A 398 23.27 -7.94 4.37
C SER A 398 23.29 -8.77 5.65
N GLY A 399 23.15 -8.16 6.83
CA GLY A 399 23.00 -8.91 8.09
C GLY A 399 21.78 -9.84 8.07
N ILE A 400 20.71 -9.48 7.34
CA ILE A 400 19.54 -10.34 7.11
C ILE A 400 19.92 -11.57 6.28
N GLY A 401 20.51 -11.37 5.10
CA GLY A 401 20.95 -12.47 4.22
C GLY A 401 22.06 -13.34 4.83
N ARG A 402 22.81 -12.82 5.80
CA ARG A 402 23.78 -13.56 6.61
C ARG A 402 23.17 -14.29 7.81
N GLY A 403 21.89 -14.08 8.12
CA GLY A 403 21.21 -14.67 9.28
C GLY A 403 21.62 -14.09 10.64
N LEU A 404 22.21 -12.89 10.67
CA LEU A 404 22.69 -12.24 11.90
C LEU A 404 21.56 -11.59 12.72
N PHE A 405 20.51 -11.12 12.04
CA PHE A 405 19.30 -10.58 12.67
C PHE A 405 18.10 -10.72 11.73
N THR A 406 16.88 -10.50 12.25
CA THR A 406 15.63 -10.67 11.50
C THR A 406 15.14 -9.35 10.90
N ARG A 407 14.20 -9.43 9.95
CA ARG A 407 13.53 -8.24 9.40
C ARG A 407 12.73 -7.47 10.45
N ASP A 408 12.22 -8.17 11.45
CA ASP A 408 11.50 -7.54 12.57
C ASP A 408 12.47 -6.74 13.44
N ALA A 409 13.65 -7.30 13.75
CA ALA A 409 14.69 -6.58 14.48
C ALA A 409 15.14 -5.32 13.73
N LEU A 410 15.33 -5.42 12.41
CA LEU A 410 15.60 -4.26 11.55
C LEU A 410 14.45 -3.23 11.53
N SER A 411 13.20 -3.69 11.60
CA SER A 411 12.03 -2.79 11.67
C SER A 411 12.00 -2.01 12.98
N GLU A 412 12.39 -2.61 14.10
CA GLU A 412 12.56 -1.91 15.38
C GLU A 412 13.68 -0.86 15.30
N VAL A 413 14.77 -1.14 14.58
CA VAL A 413 15.84 -0.15 14.31
C VAL A 413 15.30 1.05 13.53
N HIS A 414 14.49 0.83 12.49
CA HIS A 414 13.86 1.93 11.73
C HIS A 414 12.83 2.70 12.57
N HIS A 415 12.06 2.01 13.40
CA HIS A 415 11.15 2.69 14.33
C HIS A 415 11.92 3.60 15.27
N ARG A 416 13.05 3.11 15.81
CA ARG A 416 13.92 3.90 16.67
C ARG A 416 14.53 5.10 15.95
N LEU A 417 14.90 4.95 14.68
CA LEU A 417 15.37 6.06 13.86
C LEU A 417 14.30 7.14 13.69
N ASP A 418 13.07 6.74 13.31
CA ASP A 418 11.92 7.64 13.21
C ASP A 418 11.62 8.35 14.56
N GLU A 419 11.69 7.62 15.69
CA GLU A 419 11.53 8.18 17.04
C GLU A 419 12.59 9.26 17.34
N LEU A 420 13.86 9.00 17.05
CA LEU A 420 14.95 9.95 17.31
C LEU A 420 14.87 11.20 16.44
N LEU A 421 14.24 11.12 15.28
CA LEU A 421 14.02 12.25 14.37
C LEU A 421 12.75 13.06 14.71
N THR A 422 11.83 12.49 15.49
CA THR A 422 10.58 13.14 15.89
C THR A 422 10.79 14.50 16.59
N PRO A 423 11.74 14.69 17.54
CA PRO A 423 12.01 15.99 18.15
C PRO A 423 12.45 17.07 17.16
N HIS A 424 13.02 16.67 16.02
CA HIS A 424 13.45 17.57 14.94
C HIS A 424 12.34 17.84 13.91
N LYS A 425 11.14 17.26 14.11
CA LYS A 425 10.02 17.31 13.17
C LYS A 425 10.36 16.77 11.78
N VAL A 426 11.32 15.86 11.71
CA VAL A 426 11.75 15.21 10.48
C VAL A 426 10.95 13.93 10.28
N SER A 427 10.49 13.70 9.06
CA SER A 427 9.87 12.44 8.65
C SER A 427 10.65 11.87 7.47
N LEU A 428 11.07 10.61 7.58
CA LEU A 428 11.69 9.89 6.46
C LEU A 428 10.59 9.36 5.54
N ASP A 429 10.70 9.67 4.25
CA ASP A 429 9.66 9.38 3.27
C ASP A 429 9.70 7.91 2.82
N HIS A 430 10.90 7.32 2.78
CA HIS A 430 11.06 5.94 2.34
C HIS A 430 12.36 5.29 2.83
N TYR A 431 12.32 3.96 2.92
CA TYR A 431 13.46 3.09 3.21
C TYR A 431 13.64 2.12 2.04
N ALA A 432 14.61 2.41 1.17
CA ALA A 432 15.03 1.52 0.09
C ALA A 432 16.13 0.59 0.62
N LEU A 433 15.83 -0.70 0.74
CA LEU A 433 16.66 -1.66 1.46
C LEU A 433 16.98 -2.88 0.61
N CYS A 434 18.22 -3.34 0.70
CA CYS A 434 18.64 -4.60 0.09
C CYS A 434 19.03 -5.59 1.19
N PHE A 435 18.30 -6.71 1.29
CA PHE A 435 18.48 -7.71 2.36
C PHE A 435 19.43 -8.84 2.00
N HIS A 436 19.83 -8.96 0.75
CA HIS A 436 20.57 -10.10 0.23
C HIS A 436 22.01 -10.15 0.74
N HIS A 437 22.53 -11.38 0.83
CA HIS A 437 23.94 -11.64 1.00
C HIS A 437 24.74 -11.02 -0.15
N PRO A 438 25.98 -10.54 0.07
CA PRO A 438 26.81 -9.99 -1.00
C PRO A 438 27.05 -10.95 -2.18
N ASP A 439 27.00 -12.26 -1.92
CA ASP A 439 27.25 -13.30 -2.93
C ASP A 439 26.01 -13.64 -3.78
N GLU A 440 24.83 -13.15 -3.42
CA GLU A 440 23.57 -13.43 -4.15
C GLU A 440 23.42 -12.64 -5.46
N ASN A 441 24.43 -11.83 -5.84
CA ASN A 441 24.48 -11.02 -7.07
C ASN A 441 23.17 -10.30 -7.45
N CYS A 442 22.43 -9.81 -6.47
CA CYS A 442 21.15 -9.14 -6.71
C CYS A 442 21.35 -7.76 -7.35
N GLU A 443 20.30 -7.22 -7.98
CA GLU A 443 20.31 -5.90 -8.60
C GLU A 443 20.09 -4.75 -7.61
N CYS A 444 19.55 -5.03 -6.40
CA CYS A 444 19.28 -3.99 -5.39
C CYS A 444 20.51 -3.46 -4.67
N ARG A 445 21.58 -4.27 -4.55
CA ARG A 445 22.69 -3.94 -3.65
C ARG A 445 23.55 -2.83 -4.23
N LYS A 446 23.76 -1.73 -3.48
CA LYS A 446 24.75 -0.71 -3.84
C LYS A 446 26.12 -1.39 -4.04
N PRO A 447 26.84 -1.14 -5.14
CA PRO A 447 26.76 0.04 -6.02
C PRO A 447 25.71 0.00 -7.15
N LYS A 448 24.91 -1.06 -7.28
CA LYS A 448 23.86 -1.09 -8.30
C LYS A 448 22.73 -0.09 -7.96
N PRO A 449 22.06 0.51 -8.97
CA PRO A 449 21.19 1.66 -8.77
C PRO A 449 19.74 1.30 -8.39
N LEU A 450 19.35 0.02 -8.43
CA LEU A 450 17.95 -0.38 -8.42
C LEU A 450 17.16 0.17 -7.23
N MET A 451 17.74 0.21 -6.02
CA MET A 451 17.06 0.80 -4.85
C MET A 451 16.68 2.27 -5.05
N LEU A 452 17.57 3.07 -5.66
CA LEU A 452 17.32 4.50 -5.92
C LEU A 452 16.31 4.66 -7.07
N VAL A 453 16.47 3.87 -8.13
CA VAL A 453 15.58 3.89 -9.31
C VAL A 453 14.16 3.49 -8.94
N ASP A 454 14.00 2.44 -8.14
CA ASP A 454 12.68 1.99 -7.68
C ASP A 454 12.05 3.00 -6.73
N ALA A 455 12.81 3.56 -5.79
CA ALA A 455 12.33 4.64 -4.94
C ALA A 455 11.91 5.87 -5.76
N ALA A 456 12.67 6.22 -6.79
CA ALA A 456 12.36 7.35 -7.66
C ALA A 456 11.09 7.13 -8.49
N ARG A 457 10.94 5.94 -9.09
CA ARG A 457 9.72 5.54 -9.80
C ARG A 457 8.50 5.57 -8.87
N ARG A 458 8.65 5.03 -7.67
CA ARG A 458 7.58 4.90 -6.67
C ARG A 458 7.11 6.26 -6.14
N LEU A 459 8.00 7.23 -6.02
CA LEU A 459 7.74 8.52 -5.39
C LEU A 459 7.66 9.69 -6.38
N GLY A 460 7.87 9.45 -7.67
CA GLY A 460 7.88 10.50 -8.69
C GLY A 460 9.08 11.45 -8.54
N ILE A 461 10.25 10.91 -8.21
CA ILE A 461 11.47 11.70 -8.01
C ILE A 461 12.19 11.90 -9.34
N ASP A 462 12.57 13.13 -9.64
CA ASP A 462 13.53 13.46 -10.69
C ASP A 462 14.96 13.30 -10.16
N LEU A 463 15.59 12.21 -10.58
CA LEU A 463 16.95 11.86 -10.20
C LEU A 463 17.95 12.95 -10.60
N SER A 464 17.73 13.63 -11.74
CA SER A 464 18.65 14.69 -12.21
C SER A 464 18.66 15.94 -11.32
N GLN A 465 17.65 16.10 -10.47
CA GLN A 465 17.57 17.17 -9.46
C GLN A 465 17.76 16.67 -8.02
N SER A 466 18.16 15.41 -7.88
CA SER A 466 18.33 14.71 -6.61
C SER A 466 19.79 14.39 -6.31
N TYR A 467 20.07 14.06 -5.06
CA TYR A 467 21.42 13.84 -4.55
C TYR A 467 21.52 12.47 -3.89
N MET A 468 22.67 11.79 -4.04
CA MET A 468 23.03 10.65 -3.19
C MET A 468 24.14 11.07 -2.23
N VAL A 469 23.94 10.81 -0.95
CA VAL A 469 24.88 11.12 0.13
C VAL A 469 25.22 9.83 0.87
N GLY A 470 26.51 9.53 1.01
CA GLY A 470 26.98 8.35 1.72
C GLY A 470 28.41 8.47 2.21
N ASP A 471 28.90 7.45 2.91
CA ASP A 471 30.27 7.37 3.44
C ASP A 471 31.15 6.38 2.65
N LYS A 472 30.56 5.58 1.75
CA LYS A 472 31.25 4.54 1.00
C LYS A 472 31.23 4.83 -0.50
N GLY A 473 32.27 4.40 -1.22
CA GLY A 473 32.34 4.55 -2.68
C GLY A 473 31.18 3.85 -3.40
N SER A 474 30.62 2.80 -2.80
CA SER A 474 29.41 2.14 -3.31
C SER A 474 28.18 3.06 -3.36
N ASP A 475 28.11 4.04 -2.46
CA ASP A 475 27.01 5.01 -2.41
C ASP A 475 27.09 5.98 -3.57
N LEU A 476 28.29 6.54 -3.78
CA LEU A 476 28.58 7.44 -4.90
C LEU A 476 28.31 6.76 -6.24
N ALA A 477 28.80 5.52 -6.40
CA ALA A 477 28.59 4.73 -7.60
C ALA A 477 27.10 4.44 -7.85
N ALA A 478 26.33 4.11 -6.81
CA ALA A 478 24.89 3.89 -6.94
C ALA A 478 24.13 5.16 -7.34
N GLY A 479 24.47 6.31 -6.74
CA GLY A 479 23.89 7.61 -7.11
C GLY A 479 24.16 7.97 -8.57
N ARG A 480 25.42 7.84 -9.01
CA ARG A 480 25.82 8.07 -10.41
C ARG A 480 25.08 7.14 -11.37
N ALA A 481 25.06 5.83 -11.08
CA ALA A 481 24.40 4.84 -11.92
C ALA A 481 22.88 5.02 -11.98
N ALA A 482 22.26 5.58 -10.93
CA ALA A 482 20.84 5.92 -10.93
C ALA A 482 20.55 7.19 -11.74
N GLY A 483 21.55 8.05 -11.99
CA GLY A 483 21.37 9.34 -12.64
C GLY A 483 21.07 10.49 -11.67
N CYS A 484 21.53 10.40 -10.42
CA CYS A 484 21.48 11.53 -9.49
C CYS A 484 22.25 12.73 -10.06
N GLY A 485 21.67 13.92 -9.94
CA GLY A 485 22.28 15.17 -10.43
C GLY A 485 23.65 15.45 -9.81
N ALA A 486 23.86 15.02 -8.57
CA ALA A 486 25.18 14.98 -7.95
C ALA A 486 25.27 13.92 -6.83
N VAL A 487 26.49 13.57 -6.44
CA VAL A 487 26.78 12.66 -5.33
C VAL A 487 27.78 13.28 -4.37
N ALA A 488 27.56 13.10 -3.07
CA ALA A 488 28.41 13.68 -2.03
C ALA A 488 28.87 12.62 -1.02
N LEU A 489 30.12 12.77 -0.59
CA LEU A 489 30.73 11.93 0.44
C LEU A 489 30.72 12.67 1.78
N VAL A 490 30.27 12.01 2.84
CA VAL A 490 30.51 12.46 4.22
C VAL A 490 31.74 11.75 4.77
N ARG A 491 32.60 12.45 5.52
CA ARG A 491 33.80 11.87 6.16
C ARG A 491 33.51 11.08 7.44
N THR A 492 32.27 11.06 7.90
CA THR A 492 31.81 10.17 8.97
C THR A 492 31.86 8.71 8.51
N GLY A 493 31.78 7.75 9.45
CA GLY A 493 31.84 6.32 9.11
C GLY A 493 33.13 5.94 8.38
N ALA A 494 33.01 5.27 7.24
CA ALA A 494 34.13 4.90 6.38
C ALA A 494 34.62 6.05 5.47
N GLY A 495 34.01 7.23 5.55
CA GLY A 495 34.20 8.35 4.64
C GLY A 495 35.65 8.79 4.44
N ARG A 496 36.43 8.94 5.52
CA ARG A 496 37.87 9.31 5.41
C ARG A 496 38.69 8.25 4.69
N GLU A 497 38.40 6.98 4.92
CA GLU A 497 39.09 5.88 4.23
C GLU A 497 38.65 5.79 2.76
N THR A 498 37.38 6.06 2.49
CA THR A 498 36.83 6.15 1.13
C THR A 498 37.48 7.31 0.36
N GLU A 499 37.54 8.51 0.94
CA GLU A 499 38.16 9.70 0.34
C GLU A 499 39.61 9.45 -0.09
N ALA A 500 40.37 8.70 0.73
CA ALA A 500 41.75 8.33 0.41
C ALA A 500 41.89 7.33 -0.76
N LYS A 501 40.81 6.64 -1.14
CA LYS A 501 40.81 5.57 -2.16
C LYS A 501 40.13 5.98 -3.46
N ILE A 502 39.19 6.92 -3.41
CA ILE A 502 38.45 7.36 -4.60
C ILE A 502 39.29 8.31 -5.46
N SER A 503 39.07 8.27 -6.77
CA SER A 503 39.71 9.18 -7.71
C SER A 503 39.08 10.58 -7.65
N PHE A 504 39.84 11.59 -8.07
CA PHE A 504 39.32 12.96 -8.23
C PHE A 504 38.08 12.96 -9.15
N GLY A 505 36.97 13.53 -8.67
CA GLY A 505 35.69 13.63 -9.41
C GLY A 505 34.70 12.47 -9.17
N GLU A 506 35.07 11.44 -8.40
CA GLU A 506 34.11 10.40 -8.00
C GLU A 506 33.03 10.91 -7.03
N ALA A 507 33.34 11.93 -6.23
CA ALA A 507 32.39 12.73 -5.46
C ALA A 507 32.32 14.16 -6.01
N ASP A 508 31.13 14.75 -6.12
CA ASP A 508 30.95 16.16 -6.48
C ASP A 508 31.22 17.09 -5.29
N PHE A 509 31.13 16.55 -4.07
CA PHE A 509 31.46 17.25 -2.83
C PHE A 509 31.86 16.28 -1.73
N VAL A 510 32.76 16.71 -0.86
CA VAL A 510 33.17 15.98 0.34
C VAL A 510 33.05 16.92 1.54
N GLY A 511 32.24 16.53 2.52
CA GLY A 511 32.02 17.29 3.76
C GLY A 511 32.44 16.51 5.00
N ASP A 512 32.81 17.20 6.09
CA ASP A 512 33.12 16.55 7.37
C ASP A 512 31.89 15.98 8.07
N SER A 513 30.68 16.43 7.69
CA SER A 513 29.42 15.97 8.25
C SER A 513 28.26 16.08 7.24
N LEU A 514 27.13 15.45 7.56
CA LEU A 514 25.89 15.64 6.80
C LEU A 514 25.45 17.10 6.78
N ALA A 515 25.73 17.89 7.81
CA ALA A 515 25.35 19.29 7.85
C ALA A 515 26.06 20.12 6.77
N GLU A 516 27.35 19.88 6.54
CA GLU A 516 28.12 20.55 5.49
C GLU A 516 27.66 20.12 4.10
N VAL A 517 27.37 18.83 3.91
CA VAL A 517 26.79 18.34 2.65
C VAL A 517 25.43 18.99 2.39
N THR A 518 24.59 19.13 3.43
CA THR A 518 23.33 19.86 3.32
C THR A 518 23.54 21.31 2.91
N ASP A 519 24.50 22.03 3.51
CA ASP A 519 24.79 23.42 3.13
C ASP A 519 25.22 23.53 1.67
N TRP A 520 26.05 22.59 1.20
CA TRP A 520 26.42 22.50 -0.20
C TRP A 520 25.21 22.23 -1.10
N ILE A 521 24.35 21.25 -0.79
CA ILE A 521 23.13 20.96 -1.58
C ILE A 521 22.26 22.21 -1.71
N LEU A 522 22.01 22.90 -0.59
CA LEU A 522 21.14 24.08 -0.56
C LEU A 522 21.77 25.30 -1.25
N SER A 523 23.11 25.41 -1.24
CA SER A 523 23.80 26.48 -1.98
C SER A 523 23.64 26.36 -3.49
N ARG A 524 23.58 25.13 -4.03
CA ARG A 524 23.40 24.85 -5.46
C ARG A 524 22.00 25.18 -5.95
N GLU A 525 21.00 25.11 -5.07
CA GLU A 525 19.64 25.49 -5.41
C GLU A 525 19.52 26.99 -5.64
N ASN A 526 20.16 27.80 -4.79
CA ASN A 526 20.14 29.26 -4.89
C ASN A 526 20.97 29.81 -6.08
N ALA A 527 21.76 28.95 -6.75
CA ALA A 527 22.61 29.32 -7.88
C ALA A 527 21.97 29.06 -9.26
N LYS A 528 20.76 28.50 -9.32
CA LYS A 528 19.99 28.40 -10.57
C LYS A 528 19.36 29.77 -10.88
N PRO A 529 19.59 30.35 -12.08
CA PRO A 529 19.10 31.68 -12.45
C PRO A 529 17.57 31.77 -12.53
#